data_AF-A0A259BSZ7-F1
#
_entry.id   AF-A0A259BSZ7-F1
#
_cell.length_a   1.000
_cell.length_b   1.000
_cell.length_c   1.000
_cell.angle_alpha   90.00
_cell.angle_beta   90.00
_cell.angle_gamma   90.00
#
_symmetry.space_group_name_H-M   'P 1'
#
loop_
_entity.id
_entity.type
_entity.pdbx_description
1 polymer ?
#
loop_
_entity_poly.entity_id
_entity_poly.type
_entity_poly.pdbx_seq_one_letter_code
_entity_poly.pdbx_strand_id
1 'polypeptide(L)'
;MDLDFWRSKWENNQIAFHEGKPNALLVTHLAQLGLRPGARIFVPLCGKTRDIFWLLSQGFEIVGAELSALAVEQLFADLGISPEMSDLGPLTRCSAPGLDIFIGDIFELTRET
;
A
#
# COMPACT_ATOMS: atom_id res chain seq x y z
N MET A 1 -16.58 -3.84 -9.23
CA MET A 1 -15.88 -4.09 -7.96
C MET A 1 -16.95 -4.10 -6.88
N ASP A 2 -17.09 -5.17 -6.11
CA ASP A 2 -18.06 -5.20 -4.99
C ASP A 2 -17.34 -4.68 -3.74
N LEU A 3 -17.60 -3.42 -3.39
CA LEU A 3 -16.94 -2.70 -2.30
C LEU A 3 -17.30 -3.32 -0.94
N ASP A 4 -18.55 -3.75 -0.78
CA ASP A 4 -19.06 -4.31 0.47
C ASP A 4 -18.47 -5.71 0.71
N PHE A 5 -18.25 -6.48 -0.34
CA PHE A 5 -17.53 -7.76 -0.26
C PHE A 5 -16.13 -7.61 0.33
N TRP A 6 -15.34 -6.63 -0.13
CA TRP A 6 -13.96 -6.43 0.34
C TRP A 6 -13.90 -5.86 1.75
N ARG A 7 -14.81 -4.94 2.11
CA ARG A 7 -14.95 -4.45 3.49
C ARG A 7 -15.24 -5.61 4.45
N SER A 8 -16.22 -6.45 4.11
CA SER A 8 -16.60 -7.60 4.91
C SER A 8 -15.46 -8.61 5.09
N LYS A 9 -14.62 -8.82 4.08
CA LYS A 9 -13.44 -9.71 4.18
C LYS A 9 -12.43 -9.25 5.22
N TRP A 10 -12.16 -7.95 5.28
CA TRP A 10 -11.24 -7.36 6.25
C TRP A 10 -11.82 -7.37 7.67
N GLU A 11 -13.08 -6.98 7.84
CA GLU A 11 -13.77 -7.00 9.14
C GLU A 11 -13.84 -8.40 9.75
N ASN A 12 -14.04 -9.43 8.92
CA ASN A 12 -14.12 -10.82 9.36
C ASN A 12 -12.74 -11.52 9.45
N ASN A 13 -11.63 -10.78 9.33
CA ASN A 13 -10.25 -11.29 9.34
C ASN A 13 -10.01 -12.47 8.37
N GLN A 14 -10.73 -12.49 7.24
CA GLN A 14 -10.63 -13.53 6.20
C GLN A 14 -9.50 -13.21 5.21
N ILE A 15 -8.28 -13.02 5.74
CA ILE A 15 -7.11 -12.51 5.02
C ILE A 15 -6.14 -13.61 4.58
N ALA A 16 -6.63 -14.77 4.15
CA ALA A 16 -5.78 -15.90 3.74
C ALA A 16 -4.87 -15.60 2.53
N PHE A 17 -5.10 -14.49 1.84
CA PHE A 17 -4.22 -13.94 0.79
C PHE A 17 -2.97 -13.23 1.35
N HIS A 18 -2.88 -13.02 2.67
CA HIS A 18 -1.72 -12.40 3.30
C HIS A 18 -0.63 -13.45 3.57
N GLU A 19 0.38 -13.53 2.71
CA GLU A 19 1.50 -14.50 2.84
C GLU A 19 2.39 -14.27 4.07
N GLY A 20 2.32 -13.11 4.72
CA GLY A 20 3.16 -12.76 5.88
C GLY A 20 4.66 -12.58 5.54
N LYS A 21 5.03 -12.70 4.26
CA LYS A 21 6.35 -12.46 3.67
C LYS A 21 6.19 -11.65 2.37
N PRO A 22 7.23 -10.93 1.89
CA PRO A 22 7.16 -10.33 0.57
C PRO A 22 7.04 -11.41 -0.50
N ASN A 23 6.36 -11.08 -1.59
CA ASN A 23 6.14 -11.95 -2.73
C ASN A 23 7.48 -12.42 -3.31
N ALA A 24 7.67 -13.73 -3.41
CA ALA A 24 8.95 -14.31 -3.82
C ALA A 24 9.36 -13.93 -5.26
N LEU A 25 8.41 -13.74 -6.17
CA LEU A 25 8.69 -13.33 -7.55
C LEU A 25 9.12 -11.87 -7.61
N LEU A 26 8.49 -10.99 -6.81
CA LEU A 26 8.93 -9.61 -6.68
C LEU A 26 10.39 -9.54 -6.23
N VAL A 27 10.73 -10.26 -5.15
CA VAL A 27 12.10 -10.30 -4.60
C VAL A 27 13.10 -10.84 -5.64
N THR A 28 12.70 -11.86 -6.40
CA THR A 28 13.59 -12.51 -7.39
C THR A 28 13.81 -11.65 -8.63
N HIS A 29 12.80 -10.92 -9.09
CA HIS A 29 12.82 -10.31 -10.42
C HIS A 29 12.91 -8.78 -10.43
N LEU A 30 12.66 -8.07 -9.32
CA LEU A 30 12.65 -6.61 -9.32
C LEU A 30 13.97 -6.00 -9.85
N ALA A 31 15.12 -6.58 -9.48
CA ALA A 31 16.43 -6.08 -9.91
C ALA A 31 16.59 -6.07 -11.44
N GLN A 32 15.90 -6.95 -12.17
CA GLN A 32 15.98 -7.04 -13.63
C GLN A 32 15.34 -5.82 -14.33
N LEU A 33 14.49 -5.06 -13.62
CA LEU A 33 13.88 -3.84 -14.15
C LEU A 33 14.86 -2.67 -14.24
N GLY A 34 16.06 -2.77 -13.62
CA GLY A 34 17.09 -1.74 -13.71
C GLY A 34 16.64 -0.37 -13.17
N LEU A 35 15.76 -0.37 -12.16
CA LEU A 35 15.22 0.86 -11.59
C LEU A 35 16.33 1.69 -10.96
N ARG A 36 16.24 3.01 -11.13
CA ARG A 36 17.16 3.94 -10.47
C ARG A 36 16.98 3.88 -8.93
N PRO A 37 18.04 4.14 -8.15
CA PRO A 37 17.90 4.33 -6.70
C PRO A 37 16.85 5.40 -6.38
N GLY A 38 16.00 5.15 -5.37
CA GLY A 38 14.89 6.06 -5.04
C GLY A 38 13.80 6.12 -6.10
N ALA A 39 13.69 5.14 -7.01
CA ALA A 39 12.53 5.06 -7.90
C ALA A 39 11.23 4.95 -7.07
N ARG A 40 10.18 5.62 -7.55
CA ARG A 40 8.84 5.58 -6.95
C ARG A 40 8.02 4.47 -7.60
N ILE A 41 7.54 3.53 -6.79
CA ILE A 41 6.80 2.33 -7.23
C ILE A 41 5.35 2.44 -6.75
N PHE A 42 4.41 2.24 -7.67
CA PHE A 42 2.99 2.19 -7.34
C PHE A 42 2.52 0.76 -7.05
N VAL A 43 1.88 0.56 -5.90
CA VAL A 43 1.28 -0.72 -5.48
C VAL A 43 -0.24 -0.55 -5.40
N PRO A 44 -0.99 -0.92 -6.47
CA PRO A 44 -2.45 -0.80 -6.46
C PRO A 44 -3.08 -1.86 -5.55
N LEU A 45 -4.15 -1.50 -4.85
CA LEU A 45 -4.91 -2.41 -3.96
C LEU A 45 -3.99 -3.06 -2.91
N CYS A 46 -3.16 -2.24 -2.27
CA CYS A 46 -2.01 -2.72 -1.52
C CYS A 46 -2.34 -3.45 -0.21
N GLY A 47 -3.55 -3.28 0.33
CA GLY A 47 -3.93 -3.79 1.64
C GLY A 47 -2.86 -3.47 2.69
N LYS A 48 -2.35 -4.52 3.34
CA LYS A 48 -1.20 -4.45 4.28
C LYS A 48 0.02 -5.24 3.82
N THR A 49 0.26 -5.33 2.52
CA THR A 49 1.28 -6.23 1.96
C THR A 49 2.67 -6.06 2.59
N ARG A 50 3.41 -7.17 2.72
CA ARG A 50 4.82 -7.17 3.14
C ARG A 50 5.77 -6.71 2.04
N ASP A 51 5.28 -6.61 0.81
CA ASP A 51 6.04 -6.07 -0.31
C ASP A 51 6.48 -4.63 -0.04
N ILE A 52 5.61 -3.81 0.56
CA ILE A 52 5.92 -2.41 0.90
C ILE A 52 7.10 -2.35 1.87
N PHE A 53 7.12 -3.19 2.91
CA PHE A 53 8.23 -3.27 3.87
C PHE A 53 9.55 -3.58 3.16
N TRP A 54 9.51 -4.59 2.28
CA TRP A 54 10.69 -5.03 1.56
C TRP A 54 11.16 -3.95 0.58
N LEU A 55 10.28 -3.35 -0.21
CA LEU A 55 10.63 -2.30 -1.17
C LEU A 55 11.20 -1.05 -0.48
N LEU A 56 10.62 -0.62 0.65
CA LEU A 56 11.19 0.45 1.48
C LEU A 56 12.59 0.10 1.96
N SER A 57 12.83 -1.15 2.40
CA SER A 57 14.16 -1.61 2.83
C SER A 57 15.19 -1.63 1.69
N GLN A 58 14.74 -1.68 0.42
CA GLN A 58 15.61 -1.56 -0.75
C GLN A 58 15.87 -0.10 -1.15
N GLY A 59 15.30 0.88 -0.43
CA GLY A 59 15.50 2.30 -0.68
C GLY A 59 14.62 2.88 -1.80
N PHE A 60 13.50 2.23 -2.12
CA PHE A 60 12.50 2.77 -3.03
C PHE A 60 11.50 3.66 -2.31
N GLU A 61 10.91 4.59 -3.05
CA GLU A 61 9.73 5.33 -2.60
C GLU A 61 8.49 4.57 -3.02
N ILE A 62 7.50 4.50 -2.14
CA ILE A 62 6.29 3.72 -2.37
C ILE A 62 5.08 4.63 -2.37
N VAL A 63 4.25 4.44 -3.37
CA VAL A 63 2.89 4.97 -3.40
C VAL A 63 1.92 3.80 -3.53
N GLY A 64 0.86 3.81 -2.74
CA GLY A 64 -0.16 2.76 -2.79
C GLY A 64 -1.56 3.34 -2.76
N ALA A 65 -2.52 2.53 -3.20
CA ALA A 65 -3.93 2.85 -3.07
C ALA A 65 -4.66 1.66 -2.48
N GLU A 66 -5.57 1.91 -1.55
CA GLU A 66 -6.32 0.87 -0.84
C GLU A 66 -7.70 1.40 -0.45
N LEU A 67 -8.72 0.57 -0.57
CA LEU A 67 -10.08 0.93 -0.21
C LEU A 67 -10.31 0.91 1.31
N SER A 68 -9.68 -0.05 1.99
CA SER A 68 -9.86 -0.35 3.41
C SER A 68 -8.96 0.51 4.29
N ALA A 69 -9.53 1.51 4.97
CA ALA A 69 -8.82 2.31 5.98
C ALA A 69 -8.18 1.43 7.06
N LEU A 70 -8.88 0.38 7.51
CA LEU A 70 -8.38 -0.58 8.50
C LEU A 70 -7.12 -1.30 8.02
N ALA A 71 -7.04 -1.67 6.74
CA ALA A 71 -5.86 -2.32 6.18
C ALA A 71 -4.65 -1.38 6.19
N VAL A 72 -4.87 -0.11 5.87
CA VAL A 72 -3.84 0.94 5.87
C VAL A 72 -3.39 1.27 7.29
N GLU A 73 -4.31 1.39 8.24
CA GLU A 73 -3.97 1.55 9.68
C GLU A 73 -3.09 0.40 10.18
N GLN A 74 -3.44 -0.85 9.83
CA GLN A 74 -2.62 -2.02 10.17
C GLN A 74 -1.25 -2.00 9.49
N LEU A 75 -1.18 -1.58 8.22
CA LEU A 75 0.09 -1.44 7.50
C LEU A 75 1.05 -0.50 8.23
N PHE A 76 0.59 0.71 8.58
CA PHE A 76 1.40 1.70 9.29
C PHE A 76 1.75 1.27 10.72
N ALA A 77 0.80 0.65 11.43
CA ALA A 77 1.05 0.09 12.75
C ALA A 77 2.13 -1.00 12.72
N ASP A 78 2.07 -1.90 11.74
CA ASP A 78 3.05 -2.97 11.56
C ASP A 78 4.43 -2.45 11.12
N LEU A 79 4.47 -1.33 10.38
CA LEU A 79 5.71 -0.59 10.07
C LEU A 79 6.28 0.13 11.29
N GLY A 80 5.49 0.35 12.35
CA GLY A 80 5.86 1.17 13.50
C GLY A 80 5.98 2.66 13.15
N ILE A 81 5.23 3.13 12.15
CA ILE A 81 5.29 4.50 11.63
C ILE A 81 3.95 5.18 11.86
N SER A 82 3.97 6.40 12.41
CA SER A 82 2.78 7.26 12.48
C SER A 82 2.70 8.15 11.24
N PRO A 83 1.72 7.97 10.34
CA PRO A 83 1.59 8.82 9.16
C PRO A 83 0.95 10.17 9.48
N GLU A 84 1.25 11.16 8.64
CA GLU A 84 0.45 12.38 8.51
C GLU A 84 -0.77 12.08 7.62
N MET A 85 -1.95 12.48 8.09
CA MET A 85 -3.22 12.27 7.39
C MET A 85 -3.64 13.56 6.70
N SER A 86 -4.08 13.48 5.44
CA SER A 86 -4.62 14.64 4.71
C SER A 86 -5.83 14.23 3.87
N ASP A 87 -6.93 14.97 3.99
CA ASP A 87 -8.12 14.75 3.16
C ASP A 87 -7.96 15.41 1.79
N LEU A 88 -8.26 14.66 0.74
CA LEU A 88 -8.08 15.03 -0.67
C LEU A 88 -9.39 14.80 -1.45
N GLY A 89 -10.51 15.24 -0.88
CA GLY A 89 -11.84 15.03 -1.46
C GLY A 89 -12.35 13.60 -1.20
N PRO A 90 -12.52 12.74 -2.23
CA PRO A 90 -12.98 11.37 -2.04
C PRO A 90 -11.91 10.43 -1.46
N LEU A 91 -10.66 10.90 -1.36
CA LEU A 91 -9.52 10.14 -0.87
C LEU A 91 -8.97 10.75 0.42
N THR A 92 -8.40 9.90 1.27
CA THR A 92 -7.55 10.33 2.40
C THR A 92 -6.14 9.83 2.15
N ARG A 93 -5.13 10.71 2.20
CA ARG A 93 -3.73 10.34 2.08
C ARG A 93 -3.11 10.13 3.46
N CYS A 94 -2.49 8.97 3.66
CA CYS A 94 -1.57 8.67 4.75
C CYS A 94 -0.14 8.81 4.23
N SER A 95 0.63 9.78 4.73
CA SER A 95 1.98 10.05 4.26
C SER A 95 3.02 9.88 5.36
N ALA A 96 4.15 9.27 5.01
CA ALA A 96 5.33 9.13 5.85
C ALA A 96 6.59 9.17 4.97
N PRO A 97 7.81 9.29 5.56
CA PRO A 97 9.03 9.30 4.77
C PRO A 97 9.13 8.07 3.83
N GLY A 98 9.13 8.33 2.52
CA GLY A 98 9.23 7.29 1.49
C GLY A 98 7.95 6.48 1.23
N LEU A 99 6.81 6.81 1.88
CA LEU A 99 5.57 6.06 1.76
C LEU A 99 4.33 6.98 1.73
N ASP A 100 3.58 6.94 0.63
CA ASP A 100 2.25 7.54 0.53
C ASP A 100 1.21 6.44 0.28
N ILE A 101 0.14 6.39 1.07
CA ILE A 101 -1.00 5.51 0.81
C ILE A 101 -2.28 6.33 0.69
N PHE A 102 -3.00 6.16 -0.41
CA PHE A 102 -4.31 6.76 -0.64
C PHE A 102 -5.41 5.78 -0.24
N ILE A 103 -6.20 6.17 0.75
CA ILE A 103 -7.38 5.46 1.19
C ILE A 103 -8.59 5.94 0.37
N GLY A 104 -9.24 5.02 -0.34
CA GLY A 104 -10.46 5.28 -1.10
C GLY A 104 -10.54 4.45 -2.39
N ASP A 105 -11.49 4.79 -3.26
CA ASP A 105 -11.58 4.13 -4.55
C ASP A 105 -10.39 4.55 -5.43
N ILE A 106 -9.61 3.57 -5.89
CA ILE A 106 -8.45 3.77 -6.75
C ILE A 106 -8.81 4.51 -8.05
N PHE A 107 -10.07 4.42 -8.51
CA PHE A 107 -10.54 5.14 -9.70
C PHE A 107 -10.72 6.65 -9.48
N GLU A 108 -10.65 7.14 -8.23
CA GLU A 108 -10.70 8.56 -7.90
C GLU A 108 -9.29 9.21 -7.86
N LEU A 109 -8.23 8.43 -8.06
CA LEU A 109 -6.86 8.97 -8.21
C LEU A 109 -6.75 9.83 -9.47
N THR A 110 -6.00 10.91 -9.38
CA THR A 110 -5.70 11.78 -10.53
C THR A 110 -4.21 11.73 -10.85
N ARG A 111 -3.71 12.67 -11.66
CA ARG A 111 -2.27 12.82 -11.85
C ARG A 111 -1.60 13.43 -10.61
N GLU A 112 -2.35 14.24 -9.88
CA GLU A 112 -1.91 15.03 -8.73
C GLU A 112 -2.09 14.28 -7.40
N THR A 113 -2.92 13.24 -7.39
CA THR A 113 -3.13 12.33 -6.25
C THR A 113 -2.65 10.92 -6.58
#